data_AF-A0A9P7FWY5-F1
#
_entry.id   AF-A0A9P7FWY5-F1
#
_cell.length_a   1.000
_cell.length_b   1.000
_cell.length_c   1.000
_cell.angle_alpha   90.00
_cell.angle_beta   90.00
_cell.angle_gamma   90.00
#
_symmetry.space_group_name_H-M   'P 1'
#
loop_
_entity.id
_entity.type
_entity.pdbx_description
1 polymer ?
#
loop_
_entity_poly.entity_id
_entity_poly.type
_entity_poly.pdbx_seq_one_letter_code
_entity_poly.pdbx_strand_id
1 'polypeptide(L)' 'MFSKIFLAALVAATAYTVQAGDTCAGIFSEFSLTLDELITNNPNVNADCTNVYVGEVSEIWL' A
#
# COMPACT_ATOMS: atom_id res chain seq x y z
N MET A 1 3.93 2.09 -21.17
CA MET A 1 4.23 3.16 -20.19
C MET A 1 4.49 2.47 -18.86
N PHE A 2 5.73 2.02 -18.65
CA PHE A 2 6.20 1.43 -17.39
C PHE A 2 7.33 2.33 -16.90
N SER A 3 6.97 3.48 -16.35
CA SER A 3 7.95 4.39 -15.76
C SER A 3 7.92 4.17 -14.26
N LYS A 4 8.87 3.37 -13.76
CA LYS A 4 9.40 3.36 -12.39
C LYS A 4 10.49 2.28 -12.27
N ILE A 5 11.52 2.40 -13.12
CA ILE A 5 12.87 2.09 -12.64
C ILE A 5 13.22 3.29 -11.76
N PHE A 6 12.95 3.21 -10.46
CA PHE A 6 13.36 4.22 -9.49
C PHE A 6 13.75 3.50 -8.20
N LEU A 7 15.05 3.21 -8.10
CA LEU A 7 15.83 3.35 -6.86
C LEU A 7 15.14 2.94 -5.54
N ALA A 8 14.83 1.66 -5.33
CA ALA A 8 14.37 1.20 -4.01
C ALA A 8 14.80 -0.23 -3.65
N ALA A 9 15.93 -0.70 -4.18
CA ALA A 9 16.60 -1.90 -3.67
C ALA A 9 17.33 -1.67 -2.32
N LEU A 10 16.95 -0.68 -1.51
CA LEU A 10 17.62 -0.37 -0.24
C LEU A 10 16.70 -0.17 0.97
N VAL A 11 15.37 -0.08 0.77
CA VAL A 11 14.40 -0.26 1.86
C VAL A 11 13.54 -1.44 1.45
N ALA A 12 13.53 -2.51 2.25
CA ALA A 12 12.85 -3.74 1.89
C ALA A 12 11.34 -3.46 1.80
N ALA A 13 10.81 -3.36 0.58
CA ALA A 13 9.37 -3.29 0.35
C ALA A 13 8.71 -4.50 1.02
N THR A 14 7.86 -4.25 2.01
CA THR A 14 7.00 -5.31 2.56
C THR A 14 5.75 -5.36 1.70
N ALA A 15 5.69 -6.33 0.79
CA ALA A 15 4.45 -6.62 0.08
C ALA A 15 3.44 -7.19 1.08
N TYR A 16 2.30 -6.52 1.24
CA TYR A 16 1.19 -6.96 2.06
C TYR A 16 0.05 -7.43 1.17
N THR A 17 -0.49 -8.61 1.48
CA THR A 17 -1.70 -9.12 0.82
C THR A 17 -2.88 -8.87 1.72
N VAL A 18 -3.86 -8.11 1.21
CA VAL A 18 -5.08 -7.77 1.95
C VAL A 18 -5.83 -9.05 2.33
N GLN A 19 -6.13 -9.19 3.61
CA GLN A 19 -6.83 -10.32 4.20
C GLN A 19 -8.31 -10.02 4.44
N ALA A 20 -9.10 -11.08 4.61
CA ALA A 20 -10.51 -10.94 4.94
C ALA A 20 -10.67 -10.32 6.34
N GLY A 21 -11.37 -9.19 6.41
CA GLY A 21 -11.57 -8.44 7.66
C GLY A 21 -10.62 -7.25 7.82
N ASP A 22 -9.67 -7.07 6.91
CA ASP A 22 -8.85 -5.86 6.89
C ASP A 22 -9.68 -4.63 6.58
N THR A 23 -9.22 -3.51 7.16
CA THR A 23 -9.66 -2.18 6.77
C THR A 23 -8.45 -1.38 6.38
N CYS A 24 -8.60 -0.42 5.48
CA CYS A 24 -7.48 0.44 5.08
C CYS A 24 -6.81 1.11 6.29
N ALA A 25 -7.63 1.55 7.26
CA ALA A 25 -7.16 2.10 8.53
C ALA A 25 -6.39 1.09 9.40
N GLY A 26 -6.83 -0.16 9.44
CA GLY A 26 -6.09 -1.23 10.11
C GLY A 26 -4.73 -1.46 9.47
N ILE A 27 -4.68 -1.52 8.13
CA ILE A 27 -3.46 -1.76 7.37
C ILE A 27 -2.44 -0.65 7.62
N PHE A 28 -2.76 0.62 7.32
CA PHE A 28 -1.76 1.67 7.51
C PHE A 28 -1.37 1.86 8.98
N SER A 29 -2.28 1.60 9.93
CA SER A 29 -1.94 1.65 11.36
C SER A 29 -0.98 0.53 11.77
N GLU A 30 -1.11 -0.68 11.21
CA GLU A 30 -0.21 -1.80 11.47
C GLU A 30 1.22 -1.50 11.01
N PHE A 31 1.35 -0.80 9.88
CA PHE A 31 2.64 -0.39 9.31
C PHE A 31 3.13 0.97 9.81
N SER A 32 2.44 1.61 10.76
CA SER A 32 2.76 2.95 11.27
C SER A 32 2.85 4.02 10.16
N LEU A 33 2.03 3.87 9.12
CA LEU A 33 1.91 4.79 7.99
C LEU A 33 0.66 5.65 8.12
N THR A 34 0.67 6.77 7.38
CA THR A 34 -0.51 7.58 7.11
C THR A 34 -1.23 7.13 5.84
N LEU A 35 -2.49 7.51 5.70
CA LEU A 35 -3.26 7.32 4.47
C LEU A 35 -2.58 8.02 3.27
N ASP A 36 -2.02 9.21 3.48
CA ASP A 36 -1.33 9.98 2.44
C ASP A 36 -0.07 9.26 1.95
N GLU A 37 0.71 8.64 2.86
CA GLU A 37 1.87 7.83 2.49
C GLU A 37 1.44 6.58 1.70
N LEU A 38 0.36 5.92 2.14
CA LEU A 38 -0.19 4.77 1.43
C LEU A 38 -0.61 5.13 -0.01
N ILE A 39 -1.36 6.23 -0.19
CA ILE A 39 -1.85 6.70 -1.50
C ILE A 39 -0.69 7.20 -2.38
N THR A 40 0.28 7.91 -1.79
CA THR A 40 1.46 8.38 -2.53
C THR A 40 2.24 7.22 -3.14
N ASN A 41 2.35 6.13 -2.39
CA ASN A 41 3.02 4.91 -2.83
C ASN A 41 2.16 4.07 -3.77
N ASN A 42 0.84 4.05 -3.54
CA ASN A 42 -0.14 3.27 -4.28
C ASN A 42 -1.21 4.21 -4.88
N PRO A 43 -0.89 4.98 -5.93
CA PRO A 43 -1.79 6.02 -6.47
C PRO A 43 -3.06 5.47 -7.12
N ASN A 44 -3.17 4.14 -7.25
CA ASN A 44 -4.40 3.48 -7.67
C ASN A 44 -5.41 3.37 -6.53
N VAL A 45 -4.99 3.46 -5.27
CA VAL A 45 -5.87 3.47 -4.09
C VAL A 45 -6.52 4.84 -3.98
N ASN A 46 -7.85 4.87 -3.84
CA ASN A 46 -8.58 6.11 -3.65
C ASN A 46 -8.57 6.56 -2.18
N ALA A 47 -8.87 7.84 -1.94
CA ALA A 47 -8.86 8.44 -0.60
C ALA A 47 -9.85 7.79 0.38
N ASP A 48 -10.90 7.15 -0.14
CA ASP A 48 -11.89 6.43 0.68
C ASP A 48 -11.52 4.96 0.91
N CYS A 49 -10.39 4.50 0.34
CA CYS A 49 -9.98 3.10 0.21
C CYS A 49 -11.09 2.12 -0.20
N THR A 50 -12.05 2.57 -1.01
CA THR A 50 -13.19 1.75 -1.46
C THR A 50 -12.83 0.82 -2.63
N ASN A 51 -11.59 0.88 -3.10
CA ASN A 51 -11.07 0.11 -4.22
C ASN A 51 -9.85 -0.74 -3.85
N VAL A 52 -9.77 -1.17 -2.59
CA VAL A 52 -8.79 -2.14 -2.08
C VAL A 52 -9.53 -3.46 -1.81
N TYR A 53 -9.07 -4.55 -2.41
CA TYR A 53 -9.77 -5.84 -2.34
C TYR A 53 -8.95 -6.94 -1.67
N VAL A 54 -9.64 -7.87 -1.00
CA VAL A 54 -9.01 -9.06 -0.43
C VAL A 54 -8.24 -9.84 -1.52
N GLY A 55 -7.01 -10.22 -1.21
CA GLY A 55 -6.09 -10.88 -2.15
C GLY A 55 -5.29 -9.94 -3.05
N GLU A 56 -5.53 -8.63 -2.98
CA GLU A 56 -4.70 -7.63 -3.64
C GLU A 56 -3.37 -7.46 -2.89
N VAL A 57 -2.28 -7.38 -3.64
CA VAL A 57 -0.93 -7.16 -3.10
C VAL A 57 -0.62 -5.67 -3.20
N SER A 58 -0.50 -5.00 -2.05
CA SER A 58 0.02 -3.63 -1.98
C SER A 58 1.48 -3.67 -1.51
N GLU A 59 2.36 -3.01 -2.27
CA GLU A 59 3.73 -2.76 -1.80
C GLU A 59 3.67 -1.64 -0.75
N ILE A 60 3.82 -2.04 0.50
CA ILE A 60 3.91 -1.11 1.62
C ILE A 60 5.39 -0.85 1.83
N TRP A 61 5.82 0.34 1.45
CA TRP A 61 7.16 0.83 1.66
C TRP A 61 7.23 1.40 3.08
N LEU A 62 7.91 0.68 3.98
CA LEU A 62 8.32 1.19 5.29
C LEU A 62 9.46 2.21 5.16
#